data_AF-D8RXU6-F1
#
_entry.id   AF-D8RXU6-F1
#
_cell.length_a   1.000
_cell.length_b   1.000
_cell.length_c   1.000
_cell.angle_alpha   90.00
_cell.angle_beta   90.00
_cell.angle_gamma   90.00
#
_symmetry.space_group_name_H-M   'P 1'
#
loop_
_entity.id
_entity.type
_entity.pdbx_description
1 polymer ?
#
loop_
_entity_poly.entity_id
_entity_poly.type
_entity_poly.pdbx_seq_one_letter_code
_entity_poly.pdbx_strand_id
1 'polypeptide(L)'
;MAFFLSLSFSLNEYLDKYFAAFHLANPLPQAVIIDSFSEFFEDWIYEDDGGDGQPLEVAMVDSLALCLDAMEHASKESPSEQGCKLVISDLSDEAASYMYIYKKYLSRVFVIKRVDSSKFFLSEECKENAGYARYTFNGGPVQLDELVV
;
A
#
# COMPACT_ATOMS: atom_id res chain seq x y z
N MET A 1 -14.62 9.60 -0.17
CA MET A 1 -13.38 10.26 -0.64
C MET A 1 -12.23 9.28 -0.41
N ALA A 2 -11.39 9.04 -1.42
CA ALA A 2 -10.20 8.20 -1.31
C ALA A 2 -8.97 9.12 -1.27
N PHE A 3 -8.03 8.86 -0.35
CA PHE A 3 -6.75 9.55 -0.35
C PHE A 3 -5.69 8.65 -0.99
N PHE A 4 -4.96 9.22 -1.93
CA PHE A 4 -3.84 8.57 -2.61
C PHE A 4 -2.55 9.15 -2.02
N LEU A 5 -1.76 8.30 -1.38
CA LEU A 5 -0.43 8.64 -0.92
C LEU A 5 0.56 8.06 -1.93
N SER A 6 1.06 8.93 -2.81
CA SER A 6 2.27 8.69 -3.59
C SER A 6 3.24 9.78 -3.17
N LEU A 7 4.16 9.41 -2.27
CA LEU A 7 5.21 10.30 -1.80
C LEU A 7 6.48 9.93 -2.56
N SER A 8 6.99 10.84 -3.40
CA SER A 8 8.29 10.69 -4.07
C SER A 8 9.48 10.98 -3.13
N PHE A 9 9.26 10.91 -1.81
CA PHE A 9 10.29 11.16 -0.81
C PHE A 9 10.18 10.10 0.29
N SER A 10 11.15 9.19 0.27
CA SER A 10 11.50 8.24 1.30
C SER A 10 11.55 8.95 2.65
N LEU A 11 10.74 8.53 3.62
CA LEU A 11 10.89 8.75 5.06
C LEU A 11 9.65 8.19 5.78
N ASN A 12 9.80 7.02 6.41
CA ASN A 12 8.80 6.34 7.22
C ASN A 12 8.06 7.26 8.22
N GLU A 13 8.76 8.25 8.80
CA GLU A 13 8.14 9.20 9.75
C GLU A 13 6.90 9.91 9.20
N TYR A 14 6.79 10.12 7.89
CA TYR A 14 5.62 10.76 7.29
C TYR A 14 4.40 9.83 7.25
N LEU A 15 4.63 8.52 7.07
CA LEU A 15 3.58 7.52 7.08
C LEU A 15 2.99 7.40 8.50
N ASP A 16 3.86 7.30 9.50
CA ASP A 16 3.44 7.20 10.90
C ASP A 16 2.70 8.45 11.37
N LYS A 17 3.22 9.65 11.04
CA LYS A 17 2.55 10.92 11.35
C LYS A 17 1.20 11.04 10.63
N TYR A 18 1.11 10.56 9.39
CA TYR A 18 -0.14 10.57 8.62
C TYR A 18 -1.21 9.70 9.31
N PHE A 19 -0.89 8.45 9.64
CA PHE A 19 -1.85 7.54 10.28
C PHE A 19 -2.14 7.92 11.75
N ALA A 20 -1.21 8.54 12.45
CA ALA A 20 -1.50 9.17 13.75
C ALA A 20 -2.51 10.32 13.59
N ALA A 21 -2.31 11.22 12.63
CA ALA A 21 -3.23 12.32 12.34
C ALA A 21 -4.58 11.84 11.79
N PHE A 22 -4.62 10.69 11.13
CA PHE A 22 -5.81 10.07 10.57
C PHE A 22 -6.90 9.84 11.62
N HIS A 23 -6.52 9.52 12.86
CA HIS A 23 -7.45 9.37 13.99
C HIS A 23 -8.22 10.65 14.32
N LEU A 24 -7.69 11.82 13.91
CA LEU A 24 -8.31 13.13 14.11
C LEU A 24 -9.01 13.67 12.86
N ALA A 25 -8.97 12.94 11.73
CA ALA A 25 -9.54 13.39 10.47
C ALA A 25 -11.08 13.30 10.47
N ASN A 26 -11.75 14.34 9.94
CA ASN A 26 -13.20 14.35 9.73
C ASN A 26 -13.55 15.12 8.43
N PRO A 27 -14.23 14.51 7.43
CA PRO A 27 -14.66 13.11 7.40
C PRO A 27 -13.50 12.14 7.25
N LEU A 28 -13.64 10.95 7.83
CA LEU A 28 -12.72 9.85 7.61
C LEU A 28 -12.81 9.36 6.16
N PRO A 29 -11.70 8.90 5.56
CA PRO A 29 -11.74 8.41 4.20
C PRO A 29 -12.33 7.00 4.08
N GLN A 30 -12.71 6.69 2.85
CA GLN A 30 -13.27 5.39 2.48
C GLN A 30 -12.19 4.42 1.97
N ALA A 31 -11.06 4.96 1.51
CA ALA A 31 -9.91 4.17 1.10
C ALA A 31 -8.61 4.98 1.27
N VAL A 32 -7.55 4.26 1.64
CA VAL A 32 -6.16 4.73 1.64
C VAL A 32 -5.38 3.84 0.70
N ILE A 33 -4.69 4.46 -0.26
CA ILE A 33 -3.82 3.76 -1.20
C ILE A 33 -2.39 4.22 -0.93
N ILE A 34 -1.50 3.28 -0.61
CA ILE A 34 -0.07 3.51 -0.46
C ILE A 34 0.63 2.87 -1.65
N ASP A 35 1.27 3.70 -2.47
CA ASP A 35 2.07 3.22 -3.60
C ASP A 35 3.54 3.08 -3.19
N SER A 36 4.22 2.08 -3.75
CA SER A 36 5.61 1.73 -3.43
C SER A 36 5.90 1.65 -1.92
N PHE A 37 5.16 0.84 -1.17
CA PHE A 37 5.32 0.79 0.30
C PHE A 37 6.74 0.41 0.76
N SER A 38 7.43 -0.47 0.04
CA SER A 38 8.82 -0.82 0.36
C SER A 38 9.79 0.35 0.26
N GLU A 39 9.54 1.33 -0.62
CA GLU A 39 10.41 2.50 -0.82
C GLU A 39 10.49 3.41 0.43
N PHE A 40 9.49 3.37 1.34
CA PHE A 40 9.51 4.13 2.59
C PHE A 40 10.60 3.70 3.57
N PHE A 41 11.19 2.52 3.34
CA PHE A 41 12.16 1.90 4.23
C PHE A 41 13.50 1.61 3.55
N GLU A 42 13.71 2.05 2.30
CA GLU A 42 14.97 1.82 1.57
C GLU A 42 16.19 2.35 2.32
N ASP A 43 16.07 3.50 2.98
CA ASP A 43 17.17 4.11 3.74
C ASP A 43 17.65 3.18 4.88
N TRP A 44 16.80 2.30 5.40
CA TRP A 44 17.13 1.35 6.47
C TRP A 44 17.91 0.13 5.96
N ILE A 45 17.83 -0.16 4.67
CA ILE A 45 18.65 -1.20 4.02
C ILE A 45 20.12 -0.72 3.97
N TYR A 46 20.33 0.59 3.82
CA TYR A 46 21.67 1.17 3.68
C TYR A 46 22.32 1.58 5.00
N GLU A 47 21.57 1.77 6.09
CA GLU A 47 22.11 2.09 7.43
C GLU A 47 22.47 0.84 8.29
N ASP A 48 22.21 -0.38 7.81
CA ASP A 48 22.56 -1.64 8.48
C ASP A 48 24.07 -1.99 8.41
N ASP A 49 24.95 -1.05 8.02
CA ASP A 49 26.40 -1.26 7.96
C ASP A 49 27.13 -1.02 9.31
N GLY A 50 26.41 -0.65 10.38
CA GLY A 50 26.98 -0.62 11.73
C GLY A 50 26.27 0.19 12.82
N GLY A 51 24.99 0.56 12.66
CA GLY A 51 24.21 1.30 13.66
C GLY A 51 23.19 0.46 14.43
N ASP A 52 22.79 0.94 15.62
CA ASP A 52 21.72 0.37 16.48
C ASP A 52 20.29 0.56 15.88
N GLY A 53 20.16 0.52 14.55
CA GLY A 53 18.90 0.67 13.83
C GLY A 53 17.95 -0.51 14.07
N GLN A 54 16.63 -0.25 14.09
CA GLN A 54 15.65 -1.33 14.11
C GLN A 54 15.75 -2.13 12.79
N PRO A 55 15.58 -3.47 12.80
CA PRO A 55 15.56 -4.23 11.55
C PRO A 55 14.44 -3.75 10.63
N LEU A 56 14.71 -3.62 9.34
CA LEU A 56 13.76 -3.23 8.29
C LEU A 56 12.37 -3.88 8.45
N GLU A 57 12.35 -5.19 8.68
CA GLU A 57 11.11 -5.96 8.83
C GLU A 57 10.28 -5.49 10.04
N VAL A 58 10.93 -5.08 11.13
CA VAL A 58 10.26 -4.56 12.33
C VAL A 58 9.60 -3.23 12.02
N ALA A 59 10.29 -2.33 11.30
CA ALA A 59 9.70 -1.05 10.90
C ALA A 59 8.49 -1.22 9.98
N MET A 60 8.59 -2.10 8.98
CA MET A 60 7.46 -2.40 8.09
C MET A 60 6.27 -2.95 8.86
N VAL A 61 6.51 -3.85 9.83
CA VAL A 61 5.46 -4.41 10.69
C VAL A 61 4.82 -3.34 11.57
N ASP A 62 5.61 -2.47 12.19
CA ASP A 62 5.14 -1.41 13.07
C ASP A 62 4.24 -0.42 12.28
N SER A 63 4.69 0.02 11.10
CA SER A 63 3.90 0.91 10.25
C SER A 63 2.62 0.24 9.74
N LEU A 64 2.66 -1.04 9.36
CA LEU A 64 1.46 -1.79 8.99
C LEU A 64 0.46 -1.93 10.14
N ALA A 65 0.95 -2.18 11.36
CA ALA A 65 0.10 -2.26 12.54
C ALA A 65 -0.61 -0.92 12.80
N LEU A 66 0.10 0.21 12.66
CA LEU A 66 -0.48 1.53 12.79
C LEU A 66 -1.52 1.83 11.70
N CYS A 67 -1.27 1.41 10.45
CA CYS A 67 -2.25 1.53 9.37
C CYS A 67 -3.54 0.78 9.72
N LEU A 68 -3.42 -0.46 10.19
CA LEU A 68 -4.57 -1.30 10.54
C LEU A 68 -5.38 -0.73 11.70
N ASP A 69 -4.72 -0.22 12.74
CA ASP A 69 -5.36 0.45 13.87
C ASP A 69 -6.19 1.67 13.41
N ALA A 70 -5.59 2.51 12.56
CA ALA A 70 -6.28 3.65 11.96
C ALA A 70 -7.48 3.24 11.10
N MET A 71 -7.38 2.14 10.34
CA MET A 71 -8.50 1.61 9.55
C MET A 71 -9.62 1.05 10.43
N GLU A 72 -9.27 0.37 11.52
CA GLU A 72 -10.23 -0.15 12.48
C GLU A 72 -10.98 1.00 13.17
N HIS A 73 -10.26 2.05 13.59
CA HIS A 73 -10.85 3.27 14.13
C HIS A 73 -11.83 3.90 13.14
N ALA A 74 -11.41 4.09 11.88
CA ALA A 74 -12.30 4.67 10.87
C ALA A 74 -13.54 3.82 10.57
N SER A 75 -13.41 2.50 10.64
CA SER A 75 -14.53 1.58 10.43
C SER A 75 -15.51 1.57 11.60
N LYS A 76 -15.06 1.88 12.83
CA LYS A 76 -15.92 2.04 14.01
C LYS A 76 -16.66 3.38 14.00
N GLU A 77 -15.98 4.45 13.61
CA GLU A 77 -16.52 5.82 13.61
C GLU A 77 -17.41 6.14 12.41
N SER A 78 -17.29 5.40 11.30
CA SER A 78 -18.11 5.57 10.10
C SER A 78 -19.20 4.50 9.98
N PRO A 79 -20.50 4.82 10.11
CA PRO A 79 -21.60 3.86 9.97
C PRO A 79 -21.87 3.45 8.51
N SER A 80 -21.02 3.84 7.55
CA SER A 80 -21.13 3.38 6.17
C SER A 80 -20.81 1.89 6.05
N GLU A 81 -21.64 1.12 5.33
CA GLU A 81 -21.51 -0.34 5.13
C GLU A 81 -20.16 -0.82 4.57
N GLN A 82 -19.32 0.10 4.10
CA GLN A 82 -17.98 -0.15 3.59
C GLN A 82 -16.99 0.65 4.43
N GLY A 83 -16.47 0.04 5.50
CA GLY A 83 -15.36 0.60 6.29
C GLY A 83 -14.14 0.98 5.44
N CYS A 84 -13.21 1.71 6.03
CA CYS A 84 -12.05 2.23 5.29
C CYS A 84 -11.17 1.08 4.77
N LYS A 85 -10.86 1.10 3.46
CA LYS A 85 -10.05 0.06 2.80
C LYS A 85 -8.62 0.52 2.64
N LEU A 86 -7.67 -0.29 3.11
CA LEU A 86 -6.24 -0.09 2.83
C LEU A 86 -5.85 -0.89 1.58
N VAL A 87 -5.19 -0.23 0.63
CA VAL A 87 -4.60 -0.84 -0.56
C VAL A 87 -3.13 -0.51 -0.57
N ILE A 88 -2.28 -1.53 -0.60
CA ILE A 88 -0.85 -1.38 -0.80
C ILE A 88 -0.50 -1.85 -2.21
N SER A 89 0.24 -1.01 -2.92
CA SER A 89 0.90 -1.30 -4.19
C SER A 89 2.40 -1.33 -3.94
N ASP A 90 3.10 -2.30 -4.53
CA ASP A 90 4.54 -2.39 -4.47
C ASP A 90 5.05 -2.96 -5.79
N LEU A 91 6.10 -2.35 -6.34
CA LEU A 91 6.54 -2.55 -7.73
C LEU A 91 7.88 -3.28 -7.87
N SER A 92 8.58 -3.57 -6.77
CA SER A 92 9.94 -4.11 -6.82
C SER A 92 9.98 -5.64 -6.78
N ASP A 93 10.99 -6.24 -7.42
CA ASP A 93 11.31 -7.65 -7.23
C ASP A 93 11.72 -7.92 -5.76
N GLU A 94 12.26 -6.91 -5.06
CA GLU A 94 12.51 -6.93 -3.61
C GLU A 94 11.21 -7.01 -2.79
N ALA A 95 10.09 -6.41 -3.24
CA ALA A 95 8.78 -6.53 -2.57
C ALA A 95 8.28 -7.98 -2.49
N ALA A 96 8.73 -8.85 -3.42
CA ALA A 96 8.48 -10.28 -3.32
C ALA A 96 9.11 -10.90 -2.06
N SER A 97 10.24 -10.34 -1.58
CA SER A 97 10.94 -10.78 -0.37
C SER A 97 10.16 -10.43 0.91
N TYR A 98 9.40 -9.34 0.91
CA TYR A 98 8.57 -8.91 2.06
C TYR A 98 7.11 -9.32 1.95
N MET A 99 6.73 -10.03 0.88
CA MET A 99 5.34 -10.44 0.62
C MET A 99 4.74 -11.26 1.77
N TYR A 100 5.58 -12.01 2.51
CA TYR A 100 5.13 -12.76 3.67
C TYR A 100 4.63 -11.84 4.81
N ILE A 101 5.20 -10.64 4.96
CA ILE A 101 4.74 -9.61 5.89
C ILE A 101 3.38 -9.10 5.41
N TYR A 102 3.26 -8.69 4.14
CA TYR A 102 2.01 -8.20 3.60
C TYR A 102 0.85 -9.20 3.76
N LYS A 103 1.08 -10.48 3.45
CA LYS A 103 0.10 -11.56 3.60
C LYS A 103 -0.35 -11.80 5.04
N LYS A 104 0.51 -11.51 6.01
CA LYS A 104 0.20 -11.70 7.43
C LYS A 104 -0.72 -10.59 7.98
N TYR A 105 -0.57 -9.36 7.48
CA TYR A 105 -1.24 -8.19 8.05
C TYR A 105 -2.38 -7.65 7.17
N LEU A 106 -2.35 -7.89 5.85
CA LEU A 106 -3.34 -7.35 4.92
C LEU A 106 -4.30 -8.43 4.44
N SER A 107 -5.60 -8.10 4.47
CA SER A 107 -6.65 -8.97 3.94
C SER A 107 -6.64 -9.08 2.41
N ARG A 108 -6.11 -8.06 1.73
CA ARG A 108 -5.98 -7.99 0.27
C ARG A 108 -4.69 -7.26 -0.09
N VAL A 109 -3.85 -7.91 -0.88
CA VAL A 109 -2.64 -7.32 -1.44
C VAL A 109 -2.83 -7.23 -2.95
N PHE A 110 -2.59 -6.06 -3.53
CA PHE A 110 -2.68 -5.88 -4.97
C PHE A 110 -1.28 -5.68 -5.53
N VAL A 111 -0.98 -6.40 -6.60
CA VAL A 111 0.31 -6.34 -7.26
C VAL A 111 0.12 -5.73 -8.63
N ILE A 112 0.91 -4.70 -8.93
CA ILE A 112 0.98 -4.11 -10.26
C ILE A 112 2.14 -4.77 -11.02
N LYS A 113 1.82 -5.42 -12.13
CA LYS A 113 2.81 -6.04 -13.02
C LYS A 113 2.85 -5.26 -14.33
N ARG A 114 3.98 -4.62 -14.62
CA ARG A 114 4.19 -3.94 -15.90
C ARG A 114 4.55 -4.97 -16.98
N VAL A 115 3.84 -4.93 -18.11
CA VAL A 115 4.09 -5.81 -19.26
C VAL A 115 5.09 -5.17 -20.21
N ASP A 116 4.88 -3.88 -20.47
CA ASP A 116 5.72 -3.06 -21.34
C ASP A 116 5.56 -1.58 -20.94
N SER A 117 6.19 -0.66 -21.69
CA SER A 117 6.14 0.78 -21.42
C SER A 117 4.74 1.40 -21.47
N SER A 118 3.78 0.70 -22.08
CA SER A 118 2.40 1.13 -22.31
C SER A 118 1.36 0.30 -21.58
N LYS A 119 1.71 -0.83 -20.94
CA LYS A 119 0.72 -1.76 -20.39
C LYS A 119 1.09 -2.27 -19.02
N PHE A 120 0.09 -2.35 -18.15
CA PHE A 120 0.23 -2.99 -16.84
C PHE A 120 -1.03 -3.75 -16.44
N PHE A 121 -0.83 -4.74 -15.59
CA PHE A 121 -1.87 -5.51 -14.93
C PHE A 121 -1.90 -5.17 -13.45
N LEU A 122 -3.09 -5.05 -12.89
CA LEU A 122 -3.32 -5.06 -11.46
C LEU A 122 -3.98 -6.39 -11.13
N SER A 123 -3.45 -7.17 -10.19
CA SER A 123 -4.07 -8.42 -9.73
C SER A 123 -4.01 -8.51 -8.21
N GLU A 124 -5.06 -9.05 -7.59
CA GLU A 124 -5.00 -9.41 -6.17
C GLU A 124 -4.12 -10.66 -5.99
N GLU A 125 -3.14 -10.64 -5.09
CA GLU A 125 -2.20 -11.78 -4.99
C GLU A 125 -2.77 -12.94 -4.16
N CYS A 126 -3.77 -12.68 -3.32
CA CYS A 126 -4.20 -13.61 -2.28
C CYS A 126 -5.16 -14.73 -2.73
N LYS A 127 -5.49 -14.89 -4.03
CA LYS A 127 -6.50 -15.88 -4.49
C LYS A 127 -6.15 -16.50 -5.84
N GLU A 128 -6.33 -17.82 -5.97
CA GLU A 128 -6.20 -18.56 -7.25
C GLU A 128 -7.22 -18.12 -8.33
N ASN A 129 -8.24 -17.35 -7.97
CA ASN A 129 -9.18 -16.66 -8.86
C ASN A 129 -9.27 -15.17 -8.54
N ALA A 130 -8.13 -14.55 -8.26
CA ALA A 130 -8.07 -13.13 -7.99
C ALA A 130 -8.58 -12.31 -9.17
N GLY A 131 -9.44 -11.33 -8.88
CA GLY A 131 -9.81 -10.32 -9.84
C GLY A 131 -8.57 -9.57 -10.35
N TYR A 132 -8.58 -9.22 -11.63
CA TYR A 132 -7.52 -8.45 -12.26
C TYR A 132 -8.08 -7.34 -13.13
N ALA A 133 -7.29 -6.29 -13.29
CA ALA A 133 -7.58 -5.19 -14.21
C ALA A 133 -6.39 -4.99 -15.15
N ARG A 134 -6.66 -4.83 -16.45
CA ARG A 134 -5.65 -4.51 -17.47
C ARG A 134 -5.81 -3.07 -17.91
N TYR A 135 -4.68 -2.39 -18.03
CA TYR A 135 -4.64 -1.00 -18.46
C TYR A 135 -3.65 -0.78 -19.59
N THR A 136 -3.99 0.15 -20.48
CA THR A 136 -3.11 0.66 -21.53
C THR A 136 -2.91 2.17 -21.38
N PHE A 137 -1.67 2.61 -21.56
CA PHE A 137 -1.20 3.98 -21.54
C PHE A 137 -0.47 4.29 -22.85
N ASN A 138 -1.09 5.12 -23.70
CA ASN A 138 -0.56 5.52 -25.00
C ASN A 138 -0.11 6.99 -25.01
N GLY A 139 0.48 7.48 -23.91
CA GLY A 139 0.88 8.89 -23.76
C GLY A 139 -0.29 9.87 -23.51
N GLY A 140 -1.49 9.35 -23.27
CA GLY A 140 -2.69 10.09 -22.88
C GLY A 140 -3.28 9.54 -21.56
N PRO A 141 -4.55 9.81 -21.21
CA PRO A 141 -5.14 9.24 -19.99
C PRO A 141 -5.11 7.72 -20.02
N VAL A 142 -4.84 7.11 -18.85
CA VAL A 142 -4.84 5.64 -18.67
C VAL A 142 -6.21 5.08 -19.02
N GLN A 143 -6.24 4.04 -19.86
CA GLN A 143 -7.46 3.37 -20.30
C GLN A 143 -7.58 2.00 -19.62
N LEU A 144 -8.75 1.71 -19.05
CA LEU A 144 -9.10 0.38 -18.54
C LEU A 144 -9.53 -0.50 -19.71
N ASP A 145 -8.74 -1.51 -20.02
CA ASP A 145 -9.01 -2.44 -21.14
C ASP A 145 -9.88 -3.60 -20.72
N GLU A 146 -9.70 -4.10 -19.50
CA GLU A 146 -10.37 -5.30 -19.00
C GLU A 146 -10.43 -5.27 -17.48
N LEU A 147 -11.55 -5.69 -16.91
CA LEU A 147 -11.75 -5.85 -15.48
C LEU A 147 -12.46 -7.18 -15.23
N VAL A 148 -11.81 -8.06 -14.47
CA VAL A 148 -12.35 -9.30 -13.95
C VAL A 148 -12.39 -9.17 -12.44
N VAL A 149 -13.57 -9.37 -11.84
CA VAL A 149 -13.83 -9.18 -10.40
C VAL A 149 -14.09 -10.51 -9.73
#